data_AF-A0A7W5UDE3-F1
#
_entry.id   AF-A0A7W5UDE3-F1
#
_cell.length_a   1.000
_cell.length_b   1.000
_cell.length_c   1.000
_cell.angle_alpha   90.00
_cell.angle_beta   90.00
_cell.angle_gamma   90.00
#
_symmetry.space_group_name_H-M   'P 1'
#
loop_
_entity.id
_entity.type
_entity.pdbx_description
1 polymer ?
#
loop_
_entity_poly.entity_id
_entity_poly.type
_entity_poly.pdbx_seq_one_letter_code
_entity_poly.pdbx_strand_id
1 'polypeptide(L)'
;MTGTSNNAGFNFGSETNADANTTFVGNLTHEAMHARHIAAYNEAMEYAVNSGTLDPFSVARQYLLNKGYSSEFTDIFFIEKNGKWSKTDEKTFDKREHEYIKKYNQGVFNNAMNQWGALY
;
A
#
# COMPACT_ATOMS: atom_id res chain seq x y z
N MET A 1 -20.92 -1.77 16.47
CA MET A 1 -20.44 -1.19 15.20
C MET A 1 -19.88 -2.33 14.38
N THR A 2 -20.60 -2.75 13.34
CA THR A 2 -20.18 -3.80 12.41
C THR A 2 -19.15 -3.20 11.46
N GLY A 3 -17.88 -3.34 11.80
CA GLY A 3 -16.79 -3.08 10.88
C GLY A 3 -16.78 -4.18 9.84
N THR A 4 -17.40 -3.94 8.69
CA THR A 4 -17.12 -4.70 7.48
C THR A 4 -15.62 -4.59 7.22
N SER A 5 -14.89 -5.70 7.37
CA SER A 5 -13.53 -5.79 6.85
C SER A 5 -13.64 -5.48 5.36
N ASN A 6 -12.95 -4.44 4.90
CA ASN A 6 -12.68 -4.23 3.49
C ASN A 6 -11.68 -5.30 3.04
N ASN A 7 -12.07 -6.57 3.11
CA ASN A 7 -11.41 -7.68 2.43
C ASN A 7 -11.66 -7.44 0.95
N ALA A 8 -10.91 -6.51 0.36
CA ALA A 8 -10.77 -6.40 -1.08
C ALA A 8 -10.19 -7.74 -1.53
N GLY A 9 -11.08 -8.65 -1.91
CA GLY A 9 -10.83 -10.07 -2.10
C GLY A 9 -9.52 -10.33 -2.83
N PHE A 10 -8.46 -10.54 -2.05
CA PHE A 10 -7.20 -11.00 -2.58
C PHE A 10 -7.41 -12.45 -2.94
N ASN A 11 -7.79 -12.68 -4.19
CA ASN A 11 -7.94 -14.02 -4.71
C ASN A 11 -6.54 -14.57 -4.95
N PHE A 12 -6.04 -15.35 -3.98
CA PHE A 12 -4.68 -15.90 -3.92
C PHE A 12 -4.32 -16.86 -5.06
N GLY A 13 -5.18 -17.07 -6.05
CA GLY A 13 -4.92 -17.98 -7.16
C GLY A 13 -4.95 -19.44 -6.70
N SER A 14 -5.94 -20.17 -7.21
CA SER A 14 -6.04 -21.64 -7.20
C SER A 14 -6.09 -22.40 -5.88
N GLU A 15 -6.61 -21.86 -4.78
CA GLU A 15 -6.97 -22.70 -3.64
C GLU A 15 -8.41 -22.47 -3.20
N THR A 16 -9.31 -23.25 -3.78
CA THR A 16 -10.67 -23.47 -3.28
C THR A 16 -10.70 -24.10 -1.87
N ASN A 17 -9.55 -24.28 -1.19
CA ASN A 17 -9.38 -24.85 0.14
C ASN A 17 -8.18 -24.24 0.92
N ALA A 18 -7.93 -22.93 0.85
CA ALA A 18 -6.93 -22.31 1.73
C ALA A 18 -7.34 -22.53 3.20
N ASP A 19 -6.50 -23.19 4.00
CA ASP A 19 -6.81 -23.44 5.41
C ASP A 19 -6.86 -22.13 6.22
N ALA A 20 -7.38 -22.23 7.45
CA ALA A 20 -7.56 -21.06 8.32
C ALA A 20 -6.24 -20.30 8.59
N ASN A 21 -5.10 -20.99 8.64
CA ASN A 21 -3.79 -20.38 8.84
C ASN A 21 -3.32 -19.66 7.57
N THR A 22 -3.49 -20.26 6.38
CA THR A 22 -3.18 -19.61 5.10
C THR A 22 -3.98 -18.32 4.92
N THR A 23 -5.28 -18.37 5.25
CA THR A 23 -6.15 -17.18 5.21
C THR A 23 -5.72 -16.11 6.22
N PHE A 24 -5.39 -16.52 7.45
CA PHE A 24 -4.95 -15.61 8.50
C PHE A 24 -3.62 -14.92 8.15
N VAL A 25 -2.60 -15.68 7.74
CA VAL A 25 -1.27 -15.17 7.38
C VAL A 25 -1.36 -14.29 6.13
N GLY A 26 -2.16 -14.68 5.14
CA GLY A 26 -2.44 -13.87 3.95
C GLY A 26 -3.02 -12.51 4.30
N ASN A 27 -4.08 -12.47 5.10
CA ASN A 27 -4.72 -11.22 5.52
C ASN A 27 -3.80 -10.36 6.39
N LEU A 28 -3.06 -10.97 7.34
CA LEU A 28 -2.11 -10.23 8.16
C LEU A 28 -1.01 -9.58 7.30
N THR A 29 -0.52 -10.32 6.30
CA THR A 29 0.49 -9.79 5.35
C THR A 29 -0.08 -8.64 4.51
N HIS A 30 -1.36 -8.72 4.12
CA HIS A 30 -2.05 -7.68 3.38
C HIS A 30 -2.11 -6.38 4.18
N GLU A 31 -2.61 -6.44 5.41
CA GLU A 31 -2.68 -5.28 6.32
C GLU A 31 -1.29 -4.71 6.65
N ALA A 32 -0.28 -5.57 6.77
CA ALA A 32 1.10 -5.13 6.96
C ALA A 32 1.63 -4.32 5.76
N MET A 33 1.20 -4.64 4.53
CA MET A 33 1.57 -3.85 3.35
C MET A 33 0.92 -2.47 3.36
N HIS A 34 -0.38 -2.37 3.67
CA HIS A 34 -1.05 -1.08 3.89
C HIS A 34 -0.32 -0.23 4.93
N ALA A 35 0.00 -0.81 6.09
CA ALA A 35 0.71 -0.11 7.16
C ALA A 35 2.08 0.41 6.70
N ARG A 36 2.84 -0.41 5.95
CA ARG A 36 4.14 -0.02 5.41
C ARG A 36 4.02 1.12 4.39
N HIS A 37 3.03 1.05 3.50
CA HIS A 37 2.80 2.07 2.49
C HIS A 37 2.42 3.42 3.14
N ILE A 38 1.50 3.40 4.11
CA ILE A 38 1.10 4.58 4.90
C ILE A 38 2.29 5.15 5.68
N ALA A 39 3.14 4.30 6.27
CA ALA A 39 4.34 4.77 6.98
C ALA A 39 5.29 5.54 6.06
N ALA A 40 5.53 5.06 4.83
CA ALA A 40 6.35 5.76 3.85
C ALA A 40 5.75 7.13 3.46
N TYR A 41 4.43 7.19 3.27
CA TYR A 41 3.73 8.44 3.01
C TYR A 41 3.87 9.43 4.17
N ASN A 42 3.63 8.99 5.41
CA ASN A 42 3.72 9.84 6.59
C ASN A 42 5.14 10.38 6.79
N GLU A 43 6.16 9.53 6.62
CA GLU A 43 7.57 9.95 6.66
C GLU A 43 7.85 11.05 5.62
N ALA A 44 7.35 10.88 4.39
CA ALA A 44 7.54 11.86 3.32
C ALA A 44 6.84 13.18 3.60
N MET A 45 5.62 13.14 4.15
CA MET A 45 4.87 14.33 4.55
C MET A 45 5.53 15.05 5.72
N GLU A 46 6.03 14.32 6.71
CA GLU A 46 6.77 14.90 7.84
C GLU A 46 8.05 15.60 7.37
N TYR A 47 8.83 14.95 6.50
CA TYR A 47 9.99 15.57 5.86
C TYR A 47 9.62 16.86 5.14
N ALA A 48 8.55 16.83 4.33
CA ALA A 48 8.12 17.99 3.57
C ALA A 48 7.66 19.14 4.47
N VAL A 49 6.84 18.88 5.48
CA VAL A 49 6.38 19.90 6.44
C VAL A 49 7.55 20.52 7.20
N ASN A 50 8.50 19.71 7.66
CA ASN A 50 9.68 20.17 8.40
C ASN A 50 10.70 20.93 7.53
N SER A 51 10.60 20.83 6.20
CA SER A 51 11.44 21.61 5.28
C SER A 51 11.05 23.10 5.17
N GLY A 52 9.87 23.49 5.67
CA GLY A 52 9.36 24.86 5.55
C GLY A 52 8.85 25.23 4.15
N THR A 53 8.66 24.25 3.26
CA THR A 53 8.11 24.47 1.92
C THR A 53 6.66 24.94 1.95
N LEU A 54 6.28 25.78 0.97
CA LEU A 54 4.88 26.15 0.72
C LEU A 54 4.12 25.11 -0.11
N ASP A 55 4.83 24.10 -0.64
CA ASP A 55 4.25 23.02 -1.44
C ASP A 55 4.68 21.64 -0.90
N PRO A 56 4.08 21.19 0.22
CA PRO A 56 4.50 19.97 0.90
C PRO A 56 4.21 18.70 0.09
N PHE A 57 3.16 18.68 -0.73
CA PHE A 57 2.81 17.49 -1.49
C PHE A 57 3.81 17.21 -2.62
N SER A 58 4.26 18.24 -3.34
CA SER A 58 5.31 18.07 -4.35
C SER A 58 6.62 17.62 -3.73
N VAL A 59 7.01 18.20 -2.59
CA VAL A 59 8.24 17.83 -1.88
C VAL A 59 8.17 16.41 -1.32
N ALA A 60 7.05 16.01 -0.73
CA ALA A 60 6.85 14.65 -0.22
C ALA A 60 6.88 13.61 -1.35
N ARG A 61 6.23 13.90 -2.49
CA ARG A 61 6.28 13.04 -3.67
C ARG A 61 7.72 12.87 -4.16
N GLN A 62 8.46 13.98 -4.29
CA GLN A 62 9.85 13.94 -4.74
C GLN A 62 10.76 13.22 -3.74
N TYR A 63 10.51 13.35 -2.44
CA TYR A 63 11.22 12.62 -1.40
C TYR A 63 11.10 11.10 -1.60
N LEU A 64 9.89 10.59 -1.87
CA LEU A 64 9.69 9.17 -2.15
C LEU A 64 10.38 8.72 -3.44
N LEU A 65 10.28 9.51 -4.52
CA LEU A 65 11.00 9.21 -5.76
C LEU A 65 12.52 9.12 -5.54
N ASN A 66 13.07 10.05 -4.74
CA ASN A 66 14.50 10.07 -4.41
C ASN A 66 14.92 8.87 -3.54
N LYS A 67 14.02 8.31 -2.72
CA LYS A 67 14.25 7.06 -1.98
C LYS A 67 14.14 5.80 -2.86
N GLY A 68 13.84 5.95 -4.15
CA GLY A 68 13.75 4.85 -5.11
C GLY A 68 12.37 4.23 -5.25
N TYR A 69 11.32 4.84 -4.68
CA TYR A 69 9.96 4.43 -4.97
C TYR A 69 9.58 4.79 -6.40
N SER A 70 8.77 3.95 -7.05
CA SER A 70 8.32 4.21 -8.42
C SER A 70 7.27 5.32 -8.46
N SER A 71 7.12 5.97 -9.61
CA SER A 71 6.03 6.93 -9.84
C SER A 71 4.66 6.31 -9.54
N GLU A 72 4.43 5.07 -9.99
CA GLU A 72 3.19 4.33 -9.74
C GLU A 72 2.90 4.16 -8.24
N PHE A 73 3.93 3.91 -7.42
CA PHE A 73 3.77 3.89 -5.96
C PHE A 73 3.39 5.26 -5.42
N THR A 74 4.10 6.32 -5.84
CA THR A 74 3.81 7.67 -5.35
C THR A 74 2.43 8.15 -5.76
N ASP A 75 1.95 7.76 -6.94
CA ASP A 75 0.65 8.16 -7.46
C ASP A 75 -0.52 7.51 -6.69
N ILE A 76 -0.27 6.51 -5.84
CA ILE A 76 -1.25 6.03 -4.85
C ILE A 76 -1.65 7.20 -3.93
N PHE A 77 -0.67 7.98 -3.46
CA PHE A 77 -0.86 9.00 -2.43
C PHE A 77 -1.04 10.41 -2.96
N PHE A 78 -0.45 10.71 -4.12
CA PHE A 78 -0.42 12.05 -4.68
C PHE A 78 -1.15 12.10 -6.03
N ILE A 79 -1.95 13.14 -6.21
CA ILE A 79 -2.61 13.45 -7.47
C ILE A 79 -2.32 14.90 -7.87
N GLU A 80 -1.95 15.08 -9.14
CA GLU A 80 -1.79 16.40 -9.73
C GLU A 80 -3.11 16.89 -10.29
N LYS A 81 -3.50 18.11 -9.91
CA LYS A 81 -4.65 18.82 -10.48
C LYS A 81 -4.24 20.25 -10.80
N ASN A 82 -4.38 20.66 -12.04
CA ASN A 82 -4.03 22.01 -12.51
C ASN A 82 -2.59 22.42 -12.14
N GLY A 83 -1.62 21.51 -12.28
CA GLY A 83 -0.21 21.76 -11.97
C GLY A 83 0.13 21.81 -10.48
N LYS A 84 -0.80 21.42 -9.59
CA LYS A 84 -0.57 21.35 -8.14
C LYS A 84 -0.79 19.94 -7.63
N TRP A 85 0.16 19.46 -6.84
CA TRP A 85 0.06 18.18 -6.16
C TRP A 85 -0.81 18.29 -4.91
N SER A 86 -1.57 17.23 -4.66
CA SER A 86 -2.48 17.12 -3.52
C SER A 86 -2.58 15.67 -3.08
N LYS A 87 -3.14 15.45 -1.88
CA LYS A 87 -3.48 14.10 -1.43
C LYS A 87 -4.56 13.50 -2.33
N THR A 88 -4.36 12.26 -2.75
CA THR A 88 -5.39 11.44 -3.41
C THR A 88 -6.60 11.26 -2.49
N ASP A 89 -7.82 11.30 -3.05
CA ASP A 89 -9.03 11.02 -2.27
C ASP A 89 -9.09 9.57 -1.82
N GLU A 90 -9.81 9.29 -0.73
CA GLU A 90 -9.85 7.98 -0.08
C GLU A 90 -10.24 6.84 -1.03
N LYS A 91 -11.24 7.04 -1.88
CA LYS A 91 -11.71 6.00 -2.81
C LYS A 91 -10.66 5.69 -3.88
N THR A 92 -10.03 6.72 -4.43
CA THR A 92 -8.97 6.55 -5.42
C THR A 92 -7.72 5.95 -4.79
N PHE A 93 -7.38 6.36 -3.57
CA PHE A 93 -6.28 5.81 -2.78
C PHE A 93 -6.46 4.31 -2.56
N ASP A 94 -7.60 3.91 -1.98
CA ASP A 94 -7.94 2.52 -1.67
C ASP A 94 -7.83 1.64 -2.92
N LYS A 95 -8.41 2.08 -4.04
CA LYS A 95 -8.33 1.36 -5.31
C LYS A 95 -6.89 1.21 -5.81
N ARG A 96 -6.13 2.30 -5.87
CA ARG A 96 -4.75 2.30 -6.39
C ARG A 96 -3.82 1.46 -5.52
N GLU A 97 -3.98 1.53 -4.21
CA GLU A 97 -3.16 0.76 -3.28
C GLU A 97 -3.40 -0.74 -3.43
N HIS A 98 -4.67 -1.17 -3.48
CA HIS A 98 -5.00 -2.58 -3.70
C HIS A 98 -4.49 -3.09 -5.06
N GLU A 99 -4.63 -2.30 -6.13
CA GLU A 99 -4.08 -2.63 -7.45
C GLU A 99 -2.56 -2.78 -7.41
N TYR A 100 -1.87 -1.89 -6.69
CA TYR A 100 -0.41 -1.95 -6.52
C TYR A 100 0.02 -3.20 -5.74
N ILE A 101 -0.60 -3.49 -4.59
CA ILE A 101 -0.30 -4.67 -3.77
C ILE A 101 -0.50 -5.94 -4.59
N LYS A 102 -1.61 -6.04 -5.33
CA LYS A 102 -1.90 -7.18 -6.19
C LYS A 102 -0.83 -7.39 -7.28
N LYS A 103 -0.32 -6.30 -7.86
CA LYS A 103 0.64 -6.35 -8.97
C LYS A 103 2.06 -6.67 -8.51
N TYR A 104 2.49 -6.14 -7.37
CA TYR A 104 3.91 -6.14 -6.99
C TYR A 104 4.23 -6.96 -5.73
N ASN A 105 3.25 -7.24 -4.87
CA ASN A 105 3.53 -7.83 -3.56
C ASN A 105 3.26 -9.33 -3.49
N GLN A 106 2.89 -9.99 -4.59
CA GLN A 106 2.64 -11.44 -4.61
C GLN A 106 3.82 -12.25 -4.05
N GLY A 107 5.07 -11.85 -4.34
CA GLY A 107 6.25 -12.51 -3.78
C GLY A 107 6.36 -12.38 -2.24
N VAL A 108 5.86 -11.29 -1.67
CA VAL A 108 5.81 -11.09 -0.20
C VAL A 108 4.80 -12.04 0.42
N PHE A 109 3.62 -12.17 -0.17
CA PHE A 109 2.60 -13.14 0.27
C PHE A 109 3.12 -14.57 0.19
N ASN A 110 3.72 -14.95 -0.94
CA ASN A 110 4.27 -16.30 -1.12
C ASN A 110 5.36 -16.61 -0.08
N ASN A 111 6.24 -15.64 0.23
CA ASN A 111 7.26 -15.81 1.26
C ASN A 111 6.67 -15.93 2.66
N ALA A 112 5.66 -15.12 3.00
CA ALA A 112 4.99 -15.20 4.30
C ALA A 112 4.29 -16.56 4.50
N MET A 113 3.60 -17.06 3.48
CA MET A 113 2.95 -18.38 3.50
C MET A 113 3.97 -19.52 3.62
N ASN A 114 5.08 -19.45 2.87
CA ASN A 114 6.17 -20.43 2.98
C ASN A 114 6.80 -20.49 4.38
N GLN A 115 7.03 -19.34 5.01
CA GLN A 115 7.62 -19.29 6.36
C GLN A 115 6.70 -19.86 7.44
N TRP A 116 5.39 -19.78 7.24
CA TRP A 116 4.38 -20.33 8.15
C TRP A 116 4.06 -21.80 7.92
N GLY A 117 4.67 -22.44 6.90
CA GLY A 117 4.40 -23.84 6.55
C GLY A 117 3.04 -24.07 5.90
N ALA A 118 2.37 -23.01 5.42
CA ALA A 118 1.03 -23.04 4.83
C ALA A 118 1.00 -23.50 3.36
N LEU A 119 2.16 -23.78 2.75
CA LEU A 119 2.31 -24.26 1.38
C LEU A 119 2.75 -25.74 1.28
N TYR A 120 2.60 -26.51 2.38
CA TYR A 120 2.87 -27.95 2.43
C TYR A 120 1.71 -28.74 3.02
#